data_AF-A0A838J222-F1
#
_entry.id   AF-A0A838J222-F1
#
_cell.length_a   1.000
_cell.length_b   1.000
_cell.length_c   1.000
_cell.angle_alpha   90.00
_cell.angle_beta   90.00
_cell.angle_gamma   90.00
#
_symmetry.space_group_name_H-M   'P 1'
#
loop_
_entity.id
_entity.type
_entity.pdbx_description
1 polymer ?
#
loop_
_entity_poly.entity_id
_entity_poly.type
_entity_poly.pdbx_seq_one_letter_code
_entity_poly.pdbx_strand_id
1 'polypeptide(L)'
;ASFSFDIRGRSENIRLQPELAGGSLMDVGCYPVNLCRAIFGRPPGVAAARVHVTGPTSVDLATNAVLDYGDGCFGLFDSSFELPSRQGAEIVGEAGIITVPVPFTPGTHDMAVFVTRNGQMSEQNFDRIDQYQLEVEHFAACIRSGQDPALSASETLENLATIEAIYEASGHDWPIL
;
A
#
# COMPACT_ATOMS: atom_id res chain seq x y z
N ALA A 1 -2.87 7.77 -0.47
CA ALA A 1 -1.72 7.10 -1.13
C ALA A 1 -2.23 6.31 -2.32
N SER A 2 -1.42 6.14 -3.36
CA SER A 2 -1.86 5.51 -4.61
C SER A 2 -0.80 4.55 -5.12
N PHE A 3 -1.21 3.44 -5.74
CA PHE A 3 -0.31 2.60 -6.53
C PHE A 3 -1.04 1.93 -7.69
N SER A 4 -0.67 2.27 -8.93
CA SER A 4 -1.24 1.68 -10.13
C SER A 4 -0.23 1.46 -11.25
N PHE A 5 -0.55 0.54 -12.15
CA PHE A 5 0.09 0.38 -13.46
C PHE A 5 -0.80 -0.48 -14.38
N ASP A 6 -0.66 -0.37 -15.70
CA ASP A 6 -1.52 -1.12 -16.63
C ASP A 6 -0.94 -2.51 -16.96
N ILE A 7 -1.68 -3.56 -16.62
CA ILE A 7 -1.41 -4.95 -17.05
C ILE A 7 -2.56 -5.57 -17.85
N ARG A 8 -3.51 -4.77 -18.32
CA ARG A 8 -4.59 -5.26 -19.18
C ARG A 8 -4.01 -5.92 -20.44
N GLY A 9 -4.68 -6.97 -20.91
CA GLY A 9 -4.23 -7.76 -22.05
C GLY A 9 -3.10 -8.74 -21.74
N ARG A 10 -2.63 -8.83 -20.49
CA ARG A 10 -1.63 -9.82 -20.05
C ARG A 10 -2.32 -10.97 -19.29
N SER A 11 -3.20 -11.72 -19.96
CA SER A 11 -4.05 -12.76 -19.33
C SER A 11 -3.28 -13.81 -18.53
N GLU A 12 -2.05 -14.13 -18.94
CA GLU A 12 -1.17 -15.10 -18.25
C GLU A 12 -0.49 -14.50 -16.99
N ASN A 13 -0.74 -13.24 -16.66
CA ASN A 13 -0.17 -12.62 -15.47
C ASN A 13 -0.85 -13.19 -14.22
N ILE A 14 -0.07 -13.74 -13.30
CA ILE A 14 -0.56 -14.31 -12.03
C ILE A 14 -1.43 -13.35 -11.22
N ARG A 15 -1.21 -12.04 -11.36
CA ARG A 15 -2.01 -10.99 -10.68
C ARG A 15 -3.44 -10.91 -11.19
N LEU A 16 -3.71 -11.48 -12.36
CA LEU A 16 -5.02 -11.58 -12.99
C LEU A 16 -5.64 -12.98 -12.86
N GLN A 17 -5.01 -13.88 -12.08
CA GLN A 17 -5.46 -15.25 -11.86
C GLN A 17 -6.14 -15.40 -10.49
N PRO A 18 -7.46 -15.62 -10.44
CA PRO A 18 -8.22 -15.77 -9.19
C PRO A 18 -7.75 -16.91 -8.30
N GLU A 19 -7.37 -18.04 -8.91
CA GLU A 19 -6.85 -19.23 -8.22
C GLU A 19 -5.53 -18.98 -7.48
N LEU A 20 -4.85 -17.88 -7.78
CA LEU A 20 -3.63 -17.42 -7.10
C LEU A 20 -3.89 -16.23 -6.16
N ALA A 21 -5.16 -15.95 -5.83
CA ALA A 21 -5.57 -14.79 -5.05
C ALA A 21 -5.06 -13.46 -5.63
N GLY A 22 -5.09 -13.36 -6.97
CA GLY A 22 -4.76 -12.13 -7.69
C GLY A 22 -5.73 -10.98 -7.38
N GLY A 23 -5.43 -9.82 -7.93
CA GLY A 23 -6.19 -8.59 -7.73
C GLY A 23 -5.32 -7.40 -7.39
N SER A 24 -5.79 -6.21 -7.77
CA SER A 24 -5.06 -4.96 -7.54
C SER A 24 -4.87 -4.70 -6.05
N LEU A 25 -5.87 -5.01 -5.22
CA LEU A 25 -5.83 -4.77 -3.78
C LEU A 25 -4.82 -5.69 -3.10
N MET A 26 -4.79 -6.98 -3.46
CA MET A 26 -3.83 -7.95 -2.90
C MET A 26 -2.38 -7.66 -3.30
N ASP A 27 -2.13 -7.24 -4.54
CA ASP A 27 -0.76 -7.06 -5.05
C ASP A 27 -0.20 -5.65 -4.83
N VAL A 28 -0.88 -4.61 -5.32
CA VAL A 28 -0.39 -3.22 -5.23
C VAL A 28 -1.11 -2.39 -4.18
N GLY A 29 -2.36 -2.71 -3.84
CA GLY A 29 -3.13 -2.03 -2.80
C GLY A 29 -2.65 -2.36 -1.39
N CYS A 30 -1.97 -3.48 -1.19
CA CYS A 30 -1.38 -3.84 0.09
C CYS A 30 -0.31 -2.83 0.54
N TYR A 31 0.37 -2.16 -0.39
CA TYR A 31 1.36 -1.11 -0.11
C TYR A 31 0.77 0.15 0.53
N PRO A 32 -0.20 0.86 -0.08
CA PRO A 32 -0.83 2.01 0.55
C PRO A 32 -1.63 1.63 1.81
N VAL A 33 -2.23 0.44 1.89
CA VAL A 33 -2.85 -0.05 3.13
C VAL A 33 -1.79 -0.16 4.24
N ASN A 34 -0.67 -0.82 3.96
CA ASN A 34 0.42 -0.97 4.92
C ASN A 34 1.02 0.38 5.33
N LEU A 35 1.20 1.31 4.38
CA LEU A 35 1.71 2.64 4.68
C LEU A 35 0.76 3.40 5.62
N CYS A 36 -0.54 3.42 5.36
CA CYS A 36 -1.49 4.07 6.26
C CYS A 36 -1.45 3.46 7.67
N ARG A 37 -1.38 2.14 7.77
CA ARG A 37 -1.24 1.44 9.07
C ARG A 37 0.07 1.80 9.78
N ALA A 38 1.19 1.84 9.05
CA ALA A 38 2.49 2.19 9.60
C ALA A 38 2.54 3.63 10.13
N ILE A 39 1.84 4.57 9.49
CA ILE A 39 1.78 5.98 9.94
C ILE A 39 0.99 6.12 11.25
N PHE A 40 -0.14 5.41 11.39
CA PHE A 40 -1.00 5.55 12.57
C PHE A 40 -0.71 4.53 13.68
N GLY A 41 0.02 3.45 13.38
CA GLY A 41 0.45 2.44 14.35
C GLY A 41 -0.69 1.65 15.00
N ARG A 42 -1.88 1.62 14.39
CA ARG A 42 -3.08 0.91 14.89
C ARG A 42 -3.94 0.40 13.73
N PRO A 43 -4.76 -0.64 13.93
CA PRO A 43 -5.69 -1.09 12.89
C PRO A 43 -6.82 -0.07 12.66
N PRO A 44 -7.28 0.12 11.40
CA PRO A 44 -8.40 0.98 11.08
C PRO A 44 -9.74 0.22 11.06
N GLY A 45 -10.84 0.96 11.16
CA GLY A 45 -12.12 0.54 10.56
C GLY A 45 -12.17 0.93 9.07
N VAL A 46 -13.00 0.26 8.28
CA VAL A 46 -13.23 0.62 6.87
C VAL A 46 -14.51 1.42 6.75
N ALA A 47 -14.40 2.71 6.48
CA ALA A 47 -15.55 3.61 6.38
C ALA A 47 -16.30 3.45 5.06
N ALA A 48 -15.57 3.23 3.96
CA ALA A 48 -16.13 2.96 2.64
C ALA A 48 -15.09 2.30 1.74
N ALA A 49 -15.51 1.38 0.89
CA ALA A 49 -14.68 0.81 -0.16
C ALA A 49 -15.48 0.62 -1.46
N ARG A 50 -14.78 0.72 -2.59
CA ARG A 50 -15.29 0.36 -3.92
C ARG A 50 -14.23 -0.40 -4.68
N VAL A 51 -14.64 -1.52 -5.22
CA VAL A 51 -13.82 -2.40 -6.02
C VAL A 51 -14.40 -2.44 -7.43
N HIS A 52 -13.53 -2.39 -8.43
CA HIS A 52 -13.87 -2.58 -9.82
C HIS A 52 -13.40 -3.95 -10.30
N VAL A 53 -14.35 -4.72 -10.81
CA VAL A 53 -14.13 -6.04 -11.42
C VAL A 53 -14.71 -5.97 -12.84
N THR A 54 -13.99 -6.50 -13.84
CA THR A 54 -14.49 -6.55 -15.23
C THR A 54 -14.60 -7.96 -15.77
N GLY A 55 -15.74 -8.34 -16.35
CA GLY A 55 -15.83 -9.55 -17.18
C GLY A 55 -15.46 -10.84 -16.42
N PRO A 56 -15.12 -11.94 -17.12
CA PRO A 56 -14.87 -13.24 -16.48
C PRO A 56 -13.59 -13.29 -15.62
N THR A 57 -12.81 -12.21 -15.52
CA THR A 57 -11.70 -12.14 -14.55
C THR A 57 -12.28 -11.85 -13.18
N SER A 58 -12.31 -12.85 -12.31
CA SER A 58 -12.91 -12.71 -10.97
C SER A 58 -12.01 -11.97 -9.98
N VAL A 59 -10.87 -11.39 -10.40
CA VAL A 59 -10.07 -10.52 -9.51
C VAL A 59 -10.44 -9.06 -9.65
N ASP A 60 -10.17 -8.25 -8.63
CA ASP A 60 -10.28 -6.81 -8.75
C ASP A 60 -9.20 -6.18 -9.62
N LEU A 61 -9.60 -5.24 -10.48
CA LEU A 61 -8.69 -4.43 -11.30
C LEU A 61 -8.43 -3.06 -10.71
N ALA A 62 -9.32 -2.54 -9.87
CA ALA A 62 -9.09 -1.31 -9.15
C ALA A 62 -9.81 -1.31 -7.81
N THR A 63 -9.22 -0.68 -6.81
CA THR A 63 -9.82 -0.49 -5.50
C THR A 63 -9.63 0.95 -5.05
N ASN A 64 -10.65 1.53 -4.42
CA ASN A 64 -10.59 2.80 -3.71
C ASN A 64 -11.22 2.62 -2.33
N ALA A 65 -10.57 3.10 -1.27
CA ALA A 65 -11.14 3.00 0.07
C ALA A 65 -10.75 4.15 0.99
N VAL A 66 -11.59 4.32 2.01
CA VAL A 66 -11.39 5.23 3.15
C VAL A 66 -11.28 4.39 4.42
N LEU A 67 -10.11 4.49 5.05
CA LEU A 67 -9.78 3.87 6.33
C LEU A 67 -9.96 4.90 7.44
N ASP A 68 -10.69 4.54 8.48
CA ASP A 68 -10.96 5.37 9.65
C ASP A 68 -10.17 4.83 10.85
N TYR A 69 -9.21 5.62 11.32
CA TYR A 69 -8.40 5.27 12.49
C TYR A 69 -8.98 5.86 13.78
N GLY A 70 -10.12 6.56 13.73
CA GLY A 70 -10.67 7.32 14.85
C GLY A 70 -9.97 8.65 15.07
N ASP A 71 -10.54 9.50 15.93
CA ASP A 71 -10.01 10.81 16.31
C ASP A 71 -9.77 11.77 15.12
N GLY A 72 -10.52 11.59 14.03
CA GLY A 72 -10.36 12.39 12.81
C GLY A 72 -9.16 12.00 11.94
N CYS A 73 -8.49 10.88 12.23
CA CYS A 73 -7.41 10.33 11.43
C CYS A 73 -7.96 9.41 10.34
N PHE A 74 -7.72 9.76 9.07
CA PHE A 74 -8.18 8.99 7.92
C PHE A 74 -7.04 8.61 6.98
N GLY A 75 -7.13 7.42 6.41
CA GLY A 75 -6.33 6.99 5.27
C GLY A 75 -7.21 6.91 4.03
N LEU A 76 -6.81 7.57 2.94
CA LEU A 76 -7.46 7.41 1.64
C LEU A 76 -6.47 6.75 0.70
N PHE A 77 -6.91 5.71 -0.01
CA PHE A 77 -6.06 5.10 -1.01
C PHE A 77 -6.79 4.60 -2.25
N ASP A 78 -6.00 4.45 -3.31
CA ASP A 78 -6.39 3.76 -4.53
C ASP A 78 -5.30 2.79 -5.00
N SER A 79 -5.74 1.71 -5.64
CA SER A 79 -4.90 0.76 -6.34
C SER A 79 -5.50 0.40 -7.68
N SER A 80 -4.69 0.14 -8.71
CA SER A 80 -5.23 -0.23 -10.02
C SER A 80 -4.27 -0.93 -10.98
N PHE A 81 -4.82 -1.88 -11.74
CA PHE A 81 -4.20 -2.59 -12.86
C PHE A 81 -4.59 -2.09 -14.25
N GLU A 82 -5.37 -1.00 -14.31
CA GLU A 82 -5.91 -0.43 -15.55
C GLU A 82 -5.60 1.05 -15.72
N LEU A 83 -4.93 1.66 -14.74
CA LEU A 83 -4.47 3.04 -14.77
C LEU A 83 -2.96 3.11 -15.10
N PRO A 84 -2.48 4.26 -15.60
CA PRO A 84 -1.05 4.48 -15.83
C PRO A 84 -0.19 4.21 -14.60
N SER A 85 1.11 3.98 -14.83
CA SER A 85 2.09 3.84 -13.75
C SER A 85 2.07 5.08 -12.86
N ARG A 86 1.64 4.90 -11.62
CA ARG A 86 1.54 5.95 -10.60
C ARG A 86 1.81 5.34 -9.26
N GLN A 87 2.60 6.03 -8.47
CA GLN A 87 2.63 5.83 -7.03
C GLN A 87 2.76 7.19 -6.36
N GLY A 88 2.46 7.25 -5.08
CA GLY A 88 2.58 8.48 -4.32
C GLY A 88 1.92 8.37 -2.96
N ALA A 89 2.47 9.10 -1.99
CA ALA A 89 1.89 9.25 -0.68
C ALA A 89 1.91 10.71 -0.26
N GLU A 90 0.87 11.11 0.45
CA GLU A 90 0.77 12.41 1.09
C GLU A 90 0.31 12.18 2.52
N ILE A 91 1.04 12.75 3.48
CA ILE A 91 0.70 12.74 4.90
C ILE A 91 0.41 14.17 5.30
N VAL A 92 -0.86 14.44 5.61
CA VAL A 92 -1.35 15.77 5.98
C VAL A 92 -1.60 15.80 7.48
N GLY A 93 -0.97 16.74 8.17
CA GLY A 93 -1.19 16.99 9.58
C GLY A 93 -1.37 18.48 9.87
N GLU A 94 -1.65 18.82 11.12
CA GLU A 94 -1.94 20.20 11.54
C GLU A 94 -0.77 21.17 11.26
N ALA A 95 0.46 20.67 11.31
CA ALA A 95 1.66 21.47 11.17
C ALA A 95 2.23 21.51 9.73
N GLY A 96 1.65 20.77 8.79
CA GLY A 96 2.15 20.70 7.42
C GLY A 96 1.84 19.39 6.69
N ILE A 97 2.47 19.25 5.53
CA ILE A 97 2.27 18.16 4.57
C ILE A 97 3.61 17.53 4.24
N ILE A 98 3.66 16.20 4.18
CA ILE A 98 4.78 15.43 3.64
C ILE A 98 4.30 14.74 2.36
N THR A 99 4.96 15.00 1.24
CA THR A 99 4.67 14.36 -0.06
C THR A 99 5.85 13.47 -0.45
N VAL A 100 5.57 12.20 -0.68
CA VAL A 100 6.54 11.17 -1.10
C VAL A 100 6.15 10.71 -2.51
N PRO A 101 6.89 11.12 -3.56
CA PRO A 101 6.52 10.80 -4.94
C PRO A 101 6.62 9.31 -5.29
N VAL A 102 7.61 8.60 -4.74
CA VAL A 102 7.88 7.18 -5.07
C VAL A 102 8.03 6.37 -3.78
N PRO A 103 6.94 6.13 -3.01
CA PRO A 103 7.03 5.57 -1.67
C PRO A 103 7.32 4.06 -1.64
N PHE A 104 7.11 3.32 -2.74
CA PHE A 104 7.07 1.84 -2.71
C PHE A 104 8.20 1.20 -3.50
N THR A 105 8.55 1.78 -4.65
CA THR A 105 9.59 1.24 -5.53
C THR A 105 10.58 2.32 -5.98
N PRO A 106 11.32 2.96 -5.04
CA PRO A 106 12.31 4.00 -5.36
C PRO A 106 13.45 3.49 -6.27
N GLY A 107 13.68 2.17 -6.30
CA GLY A 107 14.74 1.55 -7.10
C GLY A 107 16.11 1.95 -6.57
N THR A 108 17.04 2.27 -7.47
CA THR A 108 18.44 2.62 -7.13
C THR A 108 18.74 4.11 -7.34
N HIS A 109 17.74 4.97 -7.16
CA HIS A 109 17.84 6.41 -7.38
C HIS A 109 17.81 7.15 -6.03
N ASP A 110 18.45 8.32 -6.00
CA ASP A 110 18.29 9.23 -4.88
C ASP A 110 16.84 9.71 -4.82
N MET A 111 16.36 9.92 -3.61
CA MET A 111 14.95 10.16 -3.35
C MET A 111 14.75 11.54 -2.73
N ALA A 112 13.78 12.28 -3.27
CA ALA A 112 13.33 13.53 -2.70
C ALA A 112 11.95 13.36 -2.04
N VAL A 113 11.84 13.84 -0.81
CA VAL A 113 10.56 14.02 -0.10
C VAL A 113 10.31 15.50 0.07
N PHE A 114 9.09 15.95 -0.18
CA PHE A 114 8.72 17.35 -0.04
C PHE A 114 7.99 17.58 1.27
N VAL A 115 8.44 18.56 2.04
CA VAL A 115 7.84 18.96 3.31
C VAL A 115 7.33 20.38 3.17
N THR A 116 6.01 20.56 3.26
CA THR A 116 5.35 21.86 3.19
C THR A 116 4.88 22.31 4.57
N ARG A 117 5.34 23.47 5.03
CA ARG A 117 4.92 24.11 6.28
C ARG A 117 4.67 25.60 6.06
N ASN A 118 3.60 26.16 6.61
CA ASN A 118 3.25 27.58 6.46
C ASN A 118 3.25 28.05 4.98
N GLY A 119 2.81 27.19 4.06
CA GLY A 119 2.80 27.47 2.62
C GLY A 119 4.18 27.42 1.93
N GLN A 120 5.25 27.11 2.65
CA GLN A 120 6.60 26.96 2.10
C GLN A 120 6.95 25.49 1.98
N MET A 121 7.32 25.08 0.76
CA MET A 121 7.80 23.74 0.46
C MET A 121 9.32 23.69 0.56
N SER A 122 9.83 22.66 1.22
CA SER A 122 11.25 22.32 1.28
C SER A 122 11.46 20.89 0.80
N GLU A 123 12.62 20.63 0.20
CA GLU A 123 13.01 19.32 -0.28
C GLU A 123 13.95 18.66 0.73
N GLN A 124 13.69 17.40 1.04
CA GLN A 124 14.54 16.53 1.85
C GLN A 124 15.07 15.42 0.95
N ASN A 125 16.38 15.41 0.74
CA ASN A 125 17.05 14.44 -0.11
C ASN A 125 17.60 13.27 0.72
N PHE A 126 17.40 12.07 0.20
CA PHE A 126 17.86 10.82 0.77
C PHE A 126 18.73 10.11 -0.24
N ASP A 127 19.91 9.67 0.21
CA ASP A 127 20.80 8.85 -0.59
C ASP A 127 20.08 7.55 -0.99
N ARG A 128 20.31 7.09 -2.21
CA ARG A 128 19.82 5.80 -2.66
C ARG A 128 20.25 4.67 -1.72
N ILE A 129 19.35 3.71 -1.55
CA ILE A 129 19.60 2.45 -0.84
C ILE A 129 19.05 1.29 -1.67
N ASP A 130 19.60 0.09 -1.49
CA ASP A 130 18.97 -1.13 -1.98
C ASP A 130 18.06 -1.69 -0.89
N GLN A 131 16.76 -1.37 -0.99
CA GLN A 131 15.78 -1.77 0.02
C GLN A 131 15.63 -3.30 0.12
N TYR A 132 15.82 -4.03 -0.98
CA TYR A 132 15.70 -5.49 -1.00
C TYR A 132 16.91 -6.15 -0.37
N GLN A 133 18.12 -5.61 -0.61
CA GLN A 133 19.32 -6.05 0.10
C GLN A 133 19.15 -5.84 1.61
N LEU A 134 18.69 -4.66 2.04
CA LEU A 134 18.49 -4.35 3.45
C LEU A 134 17.44 -5.26 4.11
N GLU A 135 16.36 -5.60 3.41
CA GLU A 135 15.35 -6.54 3.88
C GLU A 135 15.96 -7.94 4.15
N VAL A 136 16.73 -8.47 3.20
CA VAL A 136 17.39 -9.78 3.33
C VAL A 136 18.45 -9.77 4.43
N GLU A 137 19.23 -8.70 4.53
CA GLU A 137 20.25 -8.52 5.57
C GLU A 137 19.62 -8.46 6.98
N HIS A 138 18.51 -7.73 7.12
CA HIS A 138 17.75 -7.63 8.37
C HIS A 138 17.20 -8.99 8.79
N PHE A 139 16.54 -9.71 7.86
CA PHE A 139 16.05 -11.06 8.12
C PHE A 139 17.16 -12.01 8.59
N ALA A 140 18.30 -12.01 7.89
CA ALA A 140 19.43 -12.85 8.25
C ALA A 140 20.06 -12.44 9.59
N ALA A 141 20.06 -11.15 9.94
CA ALA A 141 20.52 -10.65 11.23
C ALA A 141 19.60 -11.09 12.39
N CYS A 142 18.29 -11.05 12.22
CA CYS A 142 17.31 -11.57 13.19
C CYS A 142 17.55 -13.05 13.50
N ILE A 143 17.73 -13.88 12.46
CA ILE A 143 18.05 -15.31 12.64
C ILE A 143 19.34 -15.51 13.45
N ARG A 144 20.41 -14.79 13.11
CA ARG A 144 21.72 -14.95 13.76
C ARG A 144 21.72 -14.46 15.21
N SER A 145 20.97 -13.41 15.50
CA SER A 145 20.94 -12.77 16.83
C SER A 145 19.84 -13.28 17.75
N GLY A 146 18.87 -14.02 17.21
CA GLY A 146 17.67 -14.44 17.93
C GLY A 146 16.74 -13.27 18.29
N GLN A 147 16.88 -12.12 17.63
CA GLN A 147 15.99 -10.97 17.79
C GLN A 147 14.78 -11.09 16.86
N ASP A 148 13.65 -10.54 17.31
CA ASP A 148 12.45 -10.46 16.50
C ASP A 148 12.65 -9.48 15.31
N PRO A 149 12.00 -9.75 14.16
CA PRO A 149 12.00 -8.81 13.03
C PRO A 149 11.28 -7.50 13.39
N ALA A 150 11.66 -6.42 12.70
CA ALA A 150 11.04 -5.10 12.90
C ALA A 150 9.56 -5.10 12.51
N LEU A 151 9.18 -5.92 11.53
CA LEU A 151 7.80 -6.24 11.18
C LEU A 151 7.41 -7.54 11.88
N SER A 152 6.52 -7.44 12.86
CA SER A 152 6.04 -8.60 13.60
C SER A 152 4.99 -9.38 12.82
N ALA A 153 4.79 -10.66 13.17
CA ALA A 153 3.75 -11.48 12.56
C ALA A 153 2.34 -10.91 12.78
N SER A 154 2.10 -10.28 13.94
CA SER A 154 0.82 -9.61 14.20
C SER A 154 0.60 -8.43 13.26
N GLU A 155 1.62 -7.64 12.94
CA GLU A 155 1.49 -6.54 11.98
C GLU A 155 1.13 -7.05 10.57
N THR A 156 1.65 -8.20 10.17
CA THR A 156 1.29 -8.85 8.90
C THR A 156 -0.15 -9.34 8.89
N LEU A 157 -0.61 -9.99 9.98
CA LEU A 157 -1.97 -10.49 10.11
C LEU A 157 -3.00 -9.35 10.11
N GLU A 158 -2.73 -8.28 10.84
CA GLU A 158 -3.58 -7.09 10.86
C GLU A 158 -3.63 -6.37 9.50
N ASN A 159 -2.55 -6.44 8.71
CA ASN A 159 -2.55 -5.93 7.33
C ASN A 159 -3.51 -6.70 6.44
N LEU A 160 -3.48 -8.03 6.54
CA LEU A 160 -4.37 -8.91 5.80
C LEU A 160 -5.82 -8.75 6.27
N ALA A 161 -6.08 -8.69 7.57
CA ALA A 161 -7.40 -8.42 8.12
C ALA A 161 -7.99 -7.09 7.63
N THR A 162 -7.14 -6.06 7.49
CA THR A 162 -7.56 -4.77 6.90
C THR A 162 -7.94 -4.92 5.43
N ILE A 163 -7.19 -5.71 4.65
CA ILE A 163 -7.51 -6.01 3.25
C ILE A 163 -8.83 -6.77 3.13
N GLU A 164 -9.05 -7.79 3.96
CA GLU A 164 -10.31 -8.55 4.01
C GLU A 164 -11.50 -7.63 4.34
N ALA A 165 -11.35 -6.75 5.33
CA ALA A 165 -12.37 -5.77 5.69
C ALA A 165 -12.67 -4.77 4.55
N ILE A 166 -11.68 -4.44 3.70
CA ILE A 166 -11.89 -3.59 2.52
C ILE A 166 -12.72 -4.33 1.47
N TYR A 167 -12.44 -5.62 1.22
CA TYR A 167 -13.28 -6.44 0.36
C TYR A 167 -14.71 -6.51 0.90
N GLU A 168 -14.89 -6.84 2.18
CA GLU A 168 -16.22 -6.91 2.82
C GLU A 168 -16.99 -5.59 2.68
N ALA A 169 -16.35 -4.46 2.99
CA ALA A 169 -16.94 -3.13 2.87
C ALA A 169 -17.27 -2.72 1.42
N SER A 170 -16.64 -3.36 0.44
CA SER A 170 -16.94 -3.17 -0.99
C SER A 170 -18.10 -4.02 -1.50
N GLY A 171 -18.59 -4.97 -0.68
CA GLY A 171 -19.65 -5.92 -1.03
C GLY A 171 -19.14 -7.18 -1.72
N HIS A 172 -17.85 -7.50 -1.56
CA HIS A 172 -17.21 -8.69 -2.11
C HIS A 172 -16.59 -9.53 -0.98
N ASP A 173 -16.71 -10.85 -1.07
CA ASP A 173 -15.91 -11.74 -0.23
C ASP A 173 -14.49 -11.85 -0.79
N TRP A 174 -13.52 -12.10 0.08
CA TRP A 174 -12.16 -12.46 -0.33
C TRP A 174 -11.91 -13.97 -0.20
N PRO A 175 -11.28 -14.62 -1.20
CA PRO A 175 -10.97 -14.10 -2.53
C PRO A 175 -12.25 -13.83 -3.34
N ILE A 176 -12.19 -12.88 -4.28
CA ILE A 176 -13.29 -12.67 -5.22
C ILE A 176 -13.32 -13.89 -6.16
N LEU A 177 -14.34 -14.74 -5.99
CA LEU A 177 -14.57 -15.96 -6.77
C LEU A 177 -15.68 -15.77 -7.80
#